data_AF-A0A2E5WRG9-F1
#
_entry.id   AF-A0A2E5WRG9-F1
#
_cell.length_a   1.000
_cell.length_b   1.000
_cell.length_c   1.000
_cell.angle_alpha   90.00
_cell.angle_beta   90.00
_cell.angle_gamma   90.00
#
_symmetry.space_group_name_H-M   'P 1'
#
loop_
_entity.id
_entity.type
_entity.pdbx_description
1 polymer ?
#
loop_
_entity_poly.entity_id
_entity_poly.type
_entity_poly.pdbx_seq_one_letter_code
_entity_poly.pdbx_strand_id
1 'polypeptide(L)'
;MKFGICNEIFEGWTMEDTMAYAAKTGYDCLEIAPFTISNYVTDISAAERQRVKDLATKIGIEISGIHWVLVKAEGMHMTHTDAS
;
A
#
# COMPACT_ATOMS: atom_id res chain seq x y z
N MET A 1 -13.89 -12.91 12.65
CA MET A 1 -14.04 -11.64 11.91
C MET A 1 -12.65 -11.05 11.80
N LYS A 2 -12.22 -10.55 10.62
CA LYS A 2 -10.90 -9.93 10.45
C LYS A 2 -11.03 -8.41 10.40
N PHE A 3 -10.11 -7.71 11.05
CA PHE A 3 -10.01 -6.25 11.06
C PHE A 3 -8.81 -5.80 10.23
N GLY A 4 -9.07 -4.94 9.24
CA GLY A 4 -8.05 -4.34 8.40
C GLY A 4 -7.79 -2.88 8.75
N ILE A 5 -6.57 -2.43 8.48
CA ILE A 5 -6.19 -1.02 8.57
C ILE A 5 -5.42 -0.56 7.33
N CYS A 6 -5.70 0.66 6.95
CA CYS A 6 -5.14 1.38 5.83
C CYS A 6 -3.74 1.93 6.19
N ASN A 7 -2.70 1.68 5.38
CA ASN A 7 -1.32 2.03 5.75
C ASN A 7 -0.98 3.53 5.61
N GLU A 8 -1.74 4.29 4.82
CA GLU A 8 -1.56 5.72 4.58
C GLU A 8 -1.80 6.58 5.82
N ILE A 9 -2.55 6.09 6.81
CA ILE A 9 -2.75 6.84 8.05
C ILE A 9 -1.46 6.95 8.89
N PHE A 10 -0.45 6.13 8.58
CA PHE A 10 0.87 6.12 9.19
C PHE A 10 1.86 6.98 8.38
N GLU A 11 1.46 8.20 8.05
CA GLU A 11 2.27 9.12 7.25
C GLU A 11 3.66 9.33 7.90
N GLY A 12 4.72 9.16 7.10
CA GLY A 12 6.12 9.28 7.54
C GLY A 12 6.71 8.03 8.20
N TRP A 13 5.93 6.95 8.38
CA TRP A 13 6.43 5.70 8.93
C TRP A 13 6.99 4.78 7.84
N THR A 14 7.92 3.91 8.22
CA THR A 14 8.35 2.83 7.33
C THR A 14 7.28 1.74 7.25
N MET A 15 7.25 0.98 6.14
CA MET A 15 6.32 -0.15 6.01
C MET A 15 6.51 -1.20 7.12
N GLU A 16 7.74 -1.39 7.61
CA GLU A 16 8.04 -2.32 8.71
C GLU A 16 7.43 -1.83 10.03
N ASP A 17 7.60 -0.55 10.36
CA ASP A 17 7.02 0.02 11.57
C ASP A 17 5.49 0.02 11.52
N THR A 18 4.91 0.35 10.37
CA THR A 18 3.47 0.34 10.15
C THR A 18 2.88 -1.06 10.32
N MET A 19 3.44 -2.07 9.65
CA MET A 19 2.98 -3.46 9.78
C MET A 19 3.15 -3.99 11.21
N ALA A 20 4.31 -3.72 11.84
CA ALA A 20 4.59 -4.16 13.20
C ALA A 20 3.64 -3.54 14.21
N TYR A 21 3.34 -2.24 14.06
CA TYR A 21 2.40 -1.54 14.92
C TYR A 21 0.97 -2.03 14.72
N ALA A 22 0.51 -2.16 13.47
CA ALA A 22 -0.83 -2.67 13.15
C ALA A 22 -1.06 -4.05 13.78
N ALA A 23 -0.13 -4.99 13.58
CA ALA A 23 -0.18 -6.32 14.16
C ALA A 23 -0.21 -6.26 15.71
N LYS A 24 0.68 -5.44 16.31
CA LYS A 24 0.73 -5.24 17.77
C LYS A 24 -0.58 -4.70 18.34
N THR A 25 -1.30 -3.86 17.59
CA THR A 25 -2.58 -3.26 18.02
C THR A 25 -3.81 -4.14 17.76
N GLY A 26 -3.62 -5.32 17.17
CA GLY A 26 -4.70 -6.30 16.98
C GLY A 26 -5.39 -6.24 15.61
N TYR A 27 -4.81 -5.57 14.61
CA TYR A 27 -5.27 -5.70 13.23
C TYR A 27 -4.76 -7.00 12.60
N ASP A 28 -5.64 -7.66 11.84
CA ASP A 28 -5.34 -8.92 11.15
C ASP A 28 -4.66 -8.68 9.79
N CYS A 29 -4.97 -7.54 9.16
CA CYS A 29 -4.48 -7.24 7.82
C CYS A 29 -4.19 -5.75 7.59
N LEU A 30 -3.28 -5.49 6.65
CA LEU A 30 -2.95 -4.18 6.12
C LEU A 30 -3.54 -4.03 4.71
N GLU A 31 -4.26 -2.95 4.45
CA GLU A 31 -4.60 -2.49 3.10
C GLU A 31 -3.56 -1.45 2.66
N ILE A 32 -2.95 -1.66 1.49
CA ILE A 32 -1.80 -0.87 1.04
C ILE A 32 -2.26 0.25 0.09
N ALA A 33 -1.96 1.49 0.45
CA ALA A 33 -1.86 2.65 -0.43
C ALA A 33 -0.52 2.63 -1.17
N PRO A 34 -0.47 2.28 -2.47
CA PRO A 34 0.80 2.13 -3.19
C PRO A 34 1.62 3.43 -3.26
N PHE A 35 0.96 4.59 -3.18
CA PHE A 35 1.61 5.90 -3.19
C PHE A 35 2.55 6.13 -1.99
N THR A 36 2.40 5.34 -0.92
CA THR A 36 3.31 5.36 0.25
C THR A 36 4.64 4.65 -0.03
N ILE A 37 4.74 3.89 -1.13
CA ILE A 37 5.94 3.17 -1.58
C ILE A 37 6.59 3.93 -2.75
N SER A 38 5.79 4.35 -3.73
CA SER A 38 6.23 5.13 -4.89
C SER A 38 5.06 5.96 -5.43
N ASN A 39 5.34 7.13 -5.99
CA ASN A 39 4.31 8.00 -6.59
C ASN A 39 3.40 7.26 -7.57
N TYR A 40 3.98 6.43 -8.44
CA TYR A 40 3.22 5.63 -9.40
C TYR A 40 3.34 4.14 -9.08
N VAL A 41 2.21 3.43 -9.08
CA VAL A 41 2.16 1.99 -8.86
C VAL A 41 2.97 1.19 -9.89
N THR A 42 3.11 1.74 -11.10
CA THR A 42 3.91 1.18 -12.20
C THR A 42 5.41 1.16 -11.89
N ASP A 43 5.86 2.04 -11.01
CA ASP A 43 7.27 2.20 -10.67
C ASP A 43 7.67 1.27 -9.50
N ILE A 44 6.69 0.61 -8.87
CA ILE A 44 6.96 -0.36 -7.81
C ILE A 44 7.49 -1.65 -8.46
N SER A 45 8.80 -1.86 -8.34
CA SER A 45 9.47 -3.04 -8.90
C SER A 45 8.91 -4.36 -8.36
N ALA A 46 9.13 -5.46 -9.10
CA ALA A 46 8.76 -6.79 -8.63
C ALA A 46 9.53 -7.18 -7.35
N ALA A 47 10.80 -6.76 -7.23
CA ALA A 47 11.60 -6.98 -6.04
C ALA A 47 11.03 -6.25 -4.81
N GLU A 48 10.55 -5.02 -4.99
CA GLU A 48 9.95 -4.24 -3.90
C GLU A 48 8.61 -4.82 -3.46
N ARG A 49 7.79 -5.27 -4.42
CA ARG A 49 6.56 -6.03 -4.12
C ARG A 49 6.86 -7.30 -3.33
N GLN A 50 7.92 -8.03 -3.69
CA GLN A 50 8.31 -9.23 -2.97
C GLN A 50 8.80 -8.89 -1.56
N ARG A 51 9.63 -7.85 -1.40
CA ARG A 51 10.09 -7.36 -0.10
C ARG A 51 8.92 -7.05 0.85
N VAL A 52 7.89 -6.37 0.36
CA VAL A 52 6.69 -6.04 1.16
C VAL A 52 5.91 -7.30 1.57
N LYS A 53 5.77 -8.28 0.67
CA LYS A 53 5.12 -9.57 1.00
C LYS A 53 5.90 -10.38 2.03
N ASP A 54 7.22 -10.43 1.89
CA ASP A 54 8.11 -11.15 2.82
C ASP A 54 8.08 -10.50 4.20
N LEU A 55 8.05 -9.16 4.24
CA LEU A 55 7.92 -8.38 5.47
C LEU A 55 6.60 -8.64 6.19
N ALA A 56 5.47 -8.63 5.46
CA ALA A 56 4.15 -8.96 6.02
C ALA A 56 4.14 -10.38 6.62
N THR A 57 4.73 -11.35 5.90
CA THR A 57 4.88 -12.74 6.35
C THR A 57 5.74 -12.84 7.62
N LYS A 58 6.88 -12.13 7.67
CA LYS A 58 7.78 -12.08 8.83
C LYS A 58 7.09 -11.50 10.07
N ILE A 59 6.27 -10.47 9.89
CA ILE A 59 5.55 -9.79 10.98
C ILE A 59 4.31 -10.59 11.42
N GLY A 60 3.75 -11.40 10.52
CA GLY A 60 2.53 -12.17 10.77
C GLY A 60 1.25 -11.36 10.56
N ILE A 61 1.26 -10.40 9.64
CA ILE A 61 0.07 -9.62 9.24
C ILE A 61 -0.26 -9.92 7.78
N GLU A 62 -1.55 -10.08 7.45
CA GLU A 62 -1.98 -10.32 6.08
C GLU A 62 -2.03 -9.02 5.26
N ILE A 63 -1.98 -9.14 3.93
CA ILE A 63 -2.28 -8.03 3.02
C ILE A 63 -3.69 -8.26 2.47
N SER A 64 -4.62 -7.36 2.76
CA SER A 64 -6.03 -7.51 2.34
C SER A 64 -6.28 -7.02 0.91
N GLY A 65 -5.51 -6.04 0.45
CA GLY A 65 -5.73 -5.40 -0.84
C GLY A 65 -4.91 -4.14 -1.01
N ILE A 66 -5.32 -3.36 -2.02
CA ILE A 66 -4.77 -2.04 -2.31
C ILE A 66 -5.90 -1.03 -2.46
N HIS A 67 -5.64 0.23 -2.12
CA HIS A 67 -6.57 1.34 -2.34
C HIS A 67 -5.84 2.56 -2.90
N TRP A 68 -6.57 3.65 -3.17
CA TRP A 68 -6.00 4.94 -3.59
C TRP A 68 -4.98 4.85 -4.74
N VAL A 69 -5.15 3.87 -5.64
CA VAL A 69 -4.20 3.56 -6.71
C VAL A 69 -3.95 4.76 -7.64
N LEU A 70 -4.94 5.64 -7.78
CA LEU A 70 -4.91 6.83 -8.63
C LEU A 70 -4.88 8.15 -7.85
N VAL A 71 -4.47 8.16 -6.57
CA VAL A 71 -4.42 9.41 -5.77
C VAL A 71 -3.30 10.35 -6.21
N LYS A 72 -2.19 9.80 -6.72
CA LYS A 72 -1.05 10.51 -7.32
C LYS A 72 -1.01 10.26 -8.83
N ALA A 73 -2.08 10.67 -9.50
CA ALA A 73 -2.31 10.39 -10.92
C ALA A 73 -1.95 11.58 -11.82
N GLU A 74 -1.01 12.42 -11.42
CA GLU A 74 -0.55 13.56 -12.23
C GLU A 74 -0.06 13.06 -13.59
N GLY A 75 -0.63 13.63 -14.66
CA GLY A 75 -0.35 13.23 -16.05
C GLY A 75 -1.17 12.03 -16.55
N MET A 76 -2.03 11.42 -15.72
CA MET A 76 -2.96 10.38 -16.15
C MET A 76 -4.32 10.97 -16.51
N HIS A 77 -5.01 10.32 -17.44
CA HIS A 77 -6.35 10.70 -17.87
C HIS A 77 -7.29 9.51 -17.76
N MET A 78 -8.49 9.73 -17.22
CA MET A 78 -9.53 8.69 -17.12
C MET A 78 -10.13 8.36 -18.49
N THR A 79 -10.06 9.32 -19.42
CA THR A 79 -10.51 9.22 -20.81
C THR A 79 -9.40 9.71 -21.74
N HIS A 80 -9.59 9.59 -23.06
CA HIS A 80 -8.62 10.11 -24.03
C HIS A 80 -8.45 11.63 -23.86
N THR A 81 -7.24 12.14 -24.10
CA THR A 81 -6.88 13.57 -24.03
C THR A 81 -7.38 14.40 -25.20
N ASP A 82 -8.09 13.78 -26.14
CA ASP A 82 -8.52 14.42 -27.37
C ASP A 82 -9.90 15.00 -27.16
N ALA A 83 -10.06 16.24 -27.62
CA ALA A 83 -11.33 16.94 -27.56
C ALA A 83 -12.25 16.57 -28.74
N SER A 84 -11.78 15.72 -29.66
CA SER A 84 -12.49 15.30 -30.88
C SER A 84 -13.05 13.89 -30.86
#